data_AF-A0A820J2D8-F1
#
_entry.id   AF-A0A820J2D8-F1
#
_cell.length_a   1.000
_cell.length_b   1.000
_cell.length_c   1.000
_cell.angle_alpha   90.00
_cell.angle_beta   90.00
_cell.angle_gamma   90.00
#
_symmetry.space_group_name_H-M   'P 1'
#
loop_
_entity.id
_entity.type
_entity.pdbx_description
1 polymer ?
#
loop_
_entity_poly.entity_id
_entity_poly.type
_entity_poly.pdbx_seq_one_letter_code
_entity_poly.pdbx_strand_id
1 'polypeptide(L)'
;MPLVSLEKALEPISHFFNGILENAWVAKENCQQSLEGLTQDESASIHLYTMQFDGGPSLFYVLNRTLRAENRQDLQPWFSFLKLFLTALHKLPSHAQTVWRGVRDVDLSSKYPKGKKVAWWGVSSCTTNVEVLKNEQFLGNTGIRTIFSIECQNGKAISRHSYFSDTEDEVILMPGSYFEVIGQLNPAAGLYVIQLREINPPFPLVKPPFDKPAASIPTEKVAPLKTANPSAAISISPSPVQKSSTQGSSPRISSATIAKPLAPNSYVPKVETQAVSQATSDSSATKKLDVPYTSPNGKFKVAACDMSLYLQERIISIIIPAIEQGGKETSMAQRIKTSLDTEHKPTWHCIVGENFGSRITPYKGYFLYVAYDKYHVLVWKSG
;
A
#
# COMPACT_ATOMS: atom_id res chain seq x y z
N MET A 1 -25.55 -12.04 5.16
CA MET A 1 -25.41 -10.63 5.59
C MET A 1 -25.80 -9.74 4.42
N PRO A 2 -26.72 -8.78 4.61
CA PRO A 2 -27.13 -7.85 3.56
C PRO A 2 -25.99 -6.89 3.17
N LEU A 3 -26.07 -6.33 1.97
CA LEU A 3 -25.24 -5.18 1.60
C LEU A 3 -25.73 -3.95 2.38
N VAL A 4 -24.82 -3.11 2.87
CA VAL A 4 -25.13 -1.91 3.67
C VAL A 4 -24.31 -0.72 3.17
N SER A 5 -24.64 0.50 3.60
CA SER A 5 -23.87 1.70 3.26
C SER A 5 -22.43 1.62 3.78
N LEU A 6 -21.54 2.44 3.24
CA LEU A 6 -20.14 2.46 3.68
C LEU A 6 -20.01 2.77 5.18
N GLU A 7 -20.74 3.75 5.69
CA GLU A 7 -20.71 4.12 7.11
C GLU A 7 -21.13 2.95 8.00
N LYS A 8 -22.23 2.28 7.64
CA LYS A 8 -22.73 1.11 8.37
C LYS A 8 -21.77 -0.07 8.30
N ALA A 9 -21.07 -0.22 7.18
CA ALA A 9 -20.07 -1.26 7.01
C ALA A 9 -18.83 -1.04 7.88
N LEU A 10 -18.53 0.22 8.22
CA LEU A 10 -17.36 0.63 9.01
C LEU A 10 -17.61 0.66 10.52
N GLU A 11 -18.86 0.78 10.99
CA GLU A 11 -19.20 0.83 12.42
C GLU A 11 -18.47 -0.23 13.27
N PRO A 12 -18.43 -1.53 12.91
CA PRO A 12 -17.83 -2.56 13.76
C PRO A 12 -16.30 -2.45 13.85
N ILE A 13 -15.65 -1.82 12.87
CA ILE A 13 -14.20 -1.66 12.81
C ILE A 13 -13.74 -0.23 13.15
N SER A 14 -14.68 0.68 13.41
CA SER A 14 -14.40 2.11 13.60
C SER A 14 -13.36 2.39 14.68
N HIS A 15 -13.42 1.64 15.78
CA HIS A 15 -12.51 1.75 16.92
C HIS A 15 -11.05 1.37 16.63
N PHE A 16 -10.75 0.73 15.49
CA PHE A 16 -9.37 0.46 15.07
C PHE A 16 -8.67 1.68 14.46
N PHE A 17 -9.43 2.75 14.18
CA PHE A 17 -8.96 3.85 13.36
C PHE A 17 -9.28 5.20 13.99
N ASN A 18 -8.35 6.14 13.83
CA ASN A 18 -8.62 7.54 14.07
C ASN A 18 -9.16 8.14 12.77
N GLY A 19 -10.36 8.74 12.82
CA GLY A 19 -10.88 9.50 11.69
C GLY A 19 -11.44 8.69 10.51
N ILE A 20 -11.83 7.43 10.70
CA ILE A 20 -12.29 6.58 9.57
C ILE A 20 -13.62 7.04 8.96
N LEU A 21 -14.50 7.66 9.73
CA LEU A 21 -15.77 8.17 9.22
C LEU A 21 -15.55 9.42 8.35
N GLU A 22 -14.62 10.27 8.75
CA GLU A 22 -14.17 11.43 8.00
C GLU A 22 -13.52 11.00 6.69
N ASN A 23 -12.64 10.00 6.72
CA ASN A 23 -12.06 9.42 5.50
C ASN A 23 -13.13 8.76 4.61
N ALA A 24 -14.13 8.10 5.19
CA ALA A 24 -15.25 7.53 4.45
C ALA A 24 -16.11 8.60 3.76
N TRP A 25 -16.34 9.74 4.43
CA TRP A 25 -17.01 10.89 3.85
C TRP A 25 -16.22 11.43 2.65
N VAL A 26 -14.91 11.64 2.81
CA VAL A 26 -14.02 12.05 1.70
C VAL A 26 -14.09 11.06 0.54
N ALA A 27 -14.06 9.76 0.82
CA ALA A 27 -14.15 8.73 -0.21
C ALA A 27 -15.46 8.81 -1.01
N LYS A 28 -16.59 9.07 -0.34
CA LYS A 28 -17.90 9.22 -0.99
C LYS A 28 -18.01 10.47 -1.83
N GLU A 29 -17.46 11.59 -1.36
CA GLU A 29 -17.42 12.84 -2.12
C GLU A 29 -16.62 12.67 -3.44
N ASN A 30 -15.55 11.89 -3.41
CA ASN A 30 -14.77 11.57 -4.62
C ASN A 30 -15.45 10.52 -5.53
N CYS A 31 -16.53 9.89 -5.07
CA CYS A 31 -17.23 8.81 -5.79
C CYS A 31 -18.70 9.13 -6.11
N GLN A 32 -19.07 10.42 -6.20
CA GLN A 32 -20.47 10.84 -6.42
C GLN A 32 -21.05 10.34 -7.75
N GLN A 33 -20.23 10.14 -8.78
CA GLN A 33 -20.67 9.64 -10.06
C GLN A 33 -20.66 8.11 -10.08
N SER A 34 -21.77 7.50 -10.51
CA SER A 34 -21.79 6.07 -10.77
C SER A 34 -20.90 5.77 -11.98
N LEU A 35 -19.84 5.01 -11.73
CA LEU A 35 -18.89 4.55 -12.72
C LEU A 35 -18.89 3.01 -12.72
N GLU A 36 -18.84 2.42 -13.92
CA GLU A 36 -18.67 0.98 -14.12
C GLU A 36 -19.75 0.11 -13.42
N GLY A 37 -20.95 0.65 -13.26
CA GLY A 37 -22.08 -0.05 -12.62
C GLY A 37 -21.96 -0.20 -11.10
N LEU A 38 -21.01 0.50 -10.48
CA LEU A 38 -20.89 0.58 -9.03
C LEU A 38 -21.83 1.64 -8.46
N THR A 39 -22.37 1.34 -7.27
CA THR A 39 -22.99 2.37 -6.43
C THR A 39 -21.92 3.29 -5.84
N GLN A 40 -22.33 4.45 -5.32
CA GLN A 40 -21.42 5.36 -4.62
C GLN A 40 -20.71 4.67 -3.45
N ASP A 41 -21.43 3.92 -2.61
CA ASP A 41 -20.84 3.21 -1.46
C ASP A 41 -19.86 2.11 -1.90
N GLU A 42 -20.14 1.41 -3.00
CA GLU A 42 -19.25 0.40 -3.57
C GLU A 42 -17.95 1.03 -4.08
N SER A 43 -18.05 2.09 -4.89
CA SER A 43 -16.87 2.83 -5.38
C SER A 43 -16.08 3.44 -4.22
N ALA A 44 -16.76 4.07 -3.27
CA ALA A 44 -16.13 4.68 -2.10
C ALA A 44 -15.45 3.64 -1.20
N SER A 45 -15.91 2.39 -1.15
CA SER A 45 -15.22 1.32 -0.42
C SER A 45 -13.86 0.97 -1.04
N ILE A 46 -13.74 1.02 -2.38
CA ILE A 46 -12.48 0.83 -3.09
C ILE A 46 -11.56 2.02 -2.86
N HIS A 47 -12.10 3.24 -3.00
CA HIS A 47 -11.37 4.47 -2.75
C HIS A 47 -10.79 4.51 -1.33
N LEU A 48 -11.63 4.27 -0.32
CA LEU A 48 -11.23 4.23 1.09
C LEU A 48 -10.16 3.16 1.37
N TYR A 49 -10.23 2.01 0.71
CA TYR A 49 -9.19 0.98 0.82
C TYR A 49 -7.83 1.53 0.39
N THR A 50 -7.77 2.27 -0.71
CA THR A 50 -6.51 2.83 -1.26
C THR A 50 -6.03 4.11 -0.57
N MET A 51 -6.87 4.75 0.26
CA MET A 51 -6.52 5.99 0.94
C MET A 51 -5.41 5.81 1.98
N GLN A 52 -4.50 6.79 2.03
CA GLN A 52 -3.54 6.94 3.13
C GLN A 52 -4.18 7.78 4.24
N PHE A 53 -4.21 7.26 5.47
CA PHE A 53 -4.76 7.99 6.62
C PHE A 53 -3.66 8.81 7.32
N ASP A 54 -4.06 9.97 7.85
CA ASP A 54 -3.24 10.81 8.70
C ASP A 54 -3.35 10.39 10.17
N GLY A 55 -2.22 10.31 10.88
CA GLY A 55 -2.22 10.12 12.34
C GLY A 55 -2.69 8.74 12.82
N GLY A 56 -2.60 7.71 11.98
CA GLY A 56 -2.94 6.33 12.33
C GLY A 56 -2.71 5.35 11.17
N PRO A 57 -3.02 4.06 11.34
CA PRO A 57 -2.99 3.12 10.24
C PRO A 57 -4.08 3.36 9.21
N SER A 58 -3.72 3.24 7.94
CA SER A 58 -4.68 3.20 6.83
C SER A 58 -5.50 1.90 6.85
N LEU A 59 -6.69 1.94 6.26
CA LEU A 59 -7.60 0.80 6.22
C LEU A 59 -6.97 -0.45 5.58
N PHE A 60 -6.34 -0.31 4.41
CA PHE A 60 -5.73 -1.46 3.71
C PHE A 60 -4.71 -2.20 4.58
N TYR A 61 -4.01 -1.47 5.44
CA TYR A 61 -2.94 -2.01 6.25
C TYR A 61 -3.49 -2.96 7.30
N VAL A 62 -4.45 -2.46 8.11
CA VAL A 62 -5.05 -3.25 9.18
C VAL A 62 -5.83 -4.41 8.59
N LEU A 63 -6.61 -4.18 7.53
CA LEU A 63 -7.36 -5.24 6.86
C LEU A 63 -6.45 -6.37 6.38
N ASN A 64 -5.37 -6.03 5.67
CA ASN A 64 -4.46 -7.04 5.12
C ASN A 64 -3.69 -7.80 6.20
N ARG A 65 -3.39 -7.16 7.33
CA ARG A 65 -2.83 -7.85 8.49
C ARG A 65 -3.83 -8.86 9.04
N THR A 66 -5.09 -8.47 9.23
CA THR A 66 -6.15 -9.35 9.72
C THR A 66 -6.41 -10.52 8.77
N LEU A 67 -6.43 -10.29 7.45
CA LEU A 67 -6.61 -11.34 6.44
C LEU A 67 -5.48 -12.40 6.46
N ARG A 68 -4.26 -11.98 6.80
CA ARG A 68 -3.09 -12.86 6.89
C ARG A 68 -2.97 -13.56 8.24
N ALA A 69 -3.70 -13.13 9.25
CA ALA A 69 -3.67 -13.73 10.58
C ALA A 69 -4.30 -15.13 10.57
N GLU A 70 -3.73 -16.03 11.38
CA GLU A 70 -4.24 -17.40 11.53
C GLU A 70 -5.58 -17.42 12.27
N ASN A 71 -5.76 -16.52 13.24
CA ASN A 71 -7.02 -16.40 13.97
C ASN A 71 -8.11 -15.77 13.09
N ARG A 72 -9.01 -16.62 12.59
CA ARG A 72 -10.10 -16.18 11.70
C ARG A 72 -11.21 -15.41 12.43
N GLN A 73 -11.27 -15.45 13.76
CA GLN A 73 -12.25 -14.68 14.53
C GLN A 73 -12.02 -13.17 14.42
N ASP A 74 -10.76 -12.77 14.23
CA ASP A 74 -10.38 -11.35 14.10
C ASP A 74 -10.98 -10.71 12.83
N LEU A 75 -11.42 -11.51 11.86
CA LEU A 75 -12.10 -11.03 10.65
C LEU A 75 -13.59 -10.75 10.86
N GLN A 76 -14.22 -11.23 11.94
CA GLN A 76 -15.66 -11.08 12.14
C GLN A 76 -16.13 -9.61 12.10
N PRO A 77 -15.44 -8.64 12.74
CA PRO A 77 -15.81 -7.23 12.63
C PRO A 77 -15.75 -6.69 11.19
N TRP A 78 -14.90 -7.27 10.36
CA TRP A 78 -14.67 -6.82 8.98
C TRP A 78 -15.71 -7.31 7.98
N PHE A 79 -16.61 -8.23 8.36
CA PHE A 79 -17.51 -8.89 7.40
C PHE A 79 -18.40 -7.91 6.63
N SER A 80 -18.91 -6.85 7.27
CA SER A 80 -19.74 -5.86 6.58
C SER A 80 -18.93 -5.07 5.54
N PHE A 81 -17.74 -4.59 5.91
CA PHE A 81 -16.83 -3.90 4.99
C PHE A 81 -16.35 -4.82 3.86
N LEU A 82 -15.89 -6.03 4.19
CA LEU A 82 -15.47 -7.02 3.21
C LEU A 82 -16.60 -7.39 2.25
N LYS A 83 -17.83 -7.52 2.73
CA LYS A 83 -19.00 -7.79 1.87
C LYS A 83 -19.19 -6.66 0.85
N LEU A 84 -19.15 -5.39 1.29
CA LEU A 84 -19.29 -4.23 0.40
C LEU A 84 -18.12 -4.12 -0.58
N PHE A 85 -16.90 -4.15 -0.08
CA PHE A 85 -15.67 -4.01 -0.87
C PHE A 85 -15.49 -5.14 -1.89
N LEU A 86 -15.68 -6.40 -1.49
CA LEU A 86 -15.58 -7.52 -2.42
C LEU A 86 -16.72 -7.53 -3.42
N THR A 87 -17.91 -7.05 -3.06
CA THR A 87 -19.03 -6.88 -3.99
C THR A 87 -18.66 -5.88 -5.09
N ALA A 88 -18.10 -4.74 -4.72
CA ALA A 88 -17.61 -3.74 -5.66
C ALA A 88 -16.56 -4.35 -6.61
N LEU A 89 -15.52 -5.00 -6.08
CA LEU A 89 -14.47 -5.62 -6.89
C LEU A 89 -14.97 -6.72 -7.83
N HIS A 90 -15.98 -7.51 -7.43
CA HIS A 90 -16.53 -8.55 -8.31
C HIS A 90 -17.37 -7.99 -9.45
N LYS A 91 -17.98 -6.81 -9.30
CA LYS A 91 -18.70 -6.13 -10.40
C LYS A 91 -17.74 -5.59 -11.46
N LEU A 92 -16.52 -5.24 -11.07
CA LEU A 92 -15.50 -4.79 -12.00
C LEU A 92 -15.02 -5.92 -12.94
N PRO A 93 -14.74 -5.64 -14.22
CA PRO A 93 -14.22 -6.60 -15.17
C PRO A 93 -12.87 -7.21 -14.73
N SER A 94 -12.73 -8.53 -14.86
CA SER A 94 -11.45 -9.21 -14.67
C SER A 94 -10.57 -9.07 -15.91
N HIS A 95 -9.29 -8.82 -15.69
CA HIS A 95 -8.28 -8.72 -16.76
C HIS A 95 -7.16 -9.73 -16.54
N ALA A 96 -6.87 -10.49 -17.59
CA ALA A 96 -5.73 -11.39 -17.62
C ALA A 96 -4.52 -10.66 -18.21
N GLN A 97 -3.48 -10.44 -17.41
CA GLN A 97 -2.29 -9.69 -17.79
C GLN A 97 -1.14 -9.94 -16.80
N THR A 98 0.04 -9.42 -17.12
CA THR A 98 1.15 -9.38 -16.15
C THR A 98 1.04 -8.13 -15.29
N VAL A 99 1.09 -8.31 -13.97
CA VAL A 99 1.14 -7.22 -12.99
C VAL A 99 2.37 -7.33 -12.10
N TRP A 100 2.77 -6.21 -11.53
CA TRP A 100 3.99 -6.06 -10.75
C TRP A 100 3.67 -5.65 -9.33
N ARG A 101 4.40 -6.23 -8.36
CA ARG A 101 4.31 -5.83 -6.96
C ARG A 101 5.70 -5.76 -6.34
N GLY A 102 6.03 -4.61 -5.77
CA GLY A 102 7.26 -4.41 -5.01
C GLY A 102 7.09 -4.69 -3.52
N VAL A 103 8.11 -5.25 -2.88
CA VAL A 103 8.24 -5.36 -1.43
C VAL A 103 9.65 -4.93 -1.03
N ARG A 104 9.72 -3.92 -0.15
CA ARG A 104 10.98 -3.34 0.34
C ARG A 104 11.57 -4.10 1.52
N ASP A 105 12.86 -3.92 1.68
CA ASP A 105 13.67 -4.28 2.85
C ASP A 105 13.59 -5.76 3.24
N VAL A 106 13.28 -6.62 2.27
CA VAL A 106 13.15 -8.07 2.49
C VAL A 106 13.48 -8.87 1.23
N ASP A 107 14.26 -9.92 1.43
CA ASP A 107 14.44 -11.02 0.49
C ASP A 107 13.41 -12.11 0.81
N LEU A 108 12.53 -12.40 -0.15
CA LEU A 108 11.52 -13.45 -0.02
C LEU A 108 11.84 -14.72 -0.82
N SER A 109 12.98 -14.78 -1.52
CA SER A 109 13.35 -15.87 -2.43
C SER A 109 13.22 -17.26 -1.79
N SER A 110 13.73 -17.41 -0.56
CA SER A 110 13.66 -18.64 0.23
C SER A 110 12.24 -19.12 0.54
N LYS A 111 11.26 -18.19 0.63
CA LYS A 111 9.85 -18.52 0.89
C LYS A 111 9.10 -18.96 -0.35
N TYR A 112 9.65 -18.73 -1.55
CA TYR A 112 9.00 -19.00 -2.83
C TYR A 112 9.84 -19.92 -3.74
N PRO A 113 10.28 -21.12 -3.31
CA PRO A 113 10.98 -22.03 -4.21
C PRO A 113 10.14 -22.38 -5.44
N LYS A 114 10.79 -22.54 -6.60
CA LYS A 114 10.12 -22.89 -7.87
C LYS A 114 9.26 -24.15 -7.71
N GLY A 115 8.05 -24.12 -8.28
CA GLY A 115 7.04 -25.18 -8.18
C GLY A 115 6.19 -25.12 -6.91
N LYS A 116 6.54 -24.27 -5.93
CA LYS A 116 5.69 -24.09 -4.74
C LYS A 116 4.37 -23.44 -5.12
N LYS A 117 3.29 -23.97 -4.55
CA LYS A 117 1.94 -23.39 -4.64
C LYS A 117 1.63 -22.61 -3.37
N VAL A 118 1.08 -21.41 -3.50
CA VAL A 118 0.92 -20.46 -2.38
C VAL A 118 -0.37 -19.66 -2.52
N ALA A 119 -1.08 -19.50 -1.41
CA ALA A 119 -2.22 -18.59 -1.32
C ALA A 119 -1.78 -17.23 -0.77
N TRP A 120 -2.22 -16.16 -1.41
CA TRP A 120 -2.12 -14.81 -0.88
C TRP A 120 -3.45 -14.42 -0.23
N TRP A 121 -3.52 -14.53 1.09
CA TRP A 121 -4.75 -14.30 1.85
C TRP A 121 -5.19 -12.84 1.91
N GLY A 122 -4.24 -11.90 1.81
CA GLY A 122 -4.54 -10.46 1.78
C GLY A 122 -4.94 -9.99 0.38
N VAL A 123 -5.65 -8.87 0.34
CA VAL A 123 -5.85 -8.08 -0.88
C VAL A 123 -4.47 -7.54 -1.32
N SER A 124 -4.13 -7.73 -2.59
CA SER A 124 -2.80 -7.38 -3.08
C SER A 124 -2.87 -6.31 -4.17
N SER A 125 -2.47 -5.07 -3.81
CA SER A 125 -2.24 -3.99 -4.78
C SER A 125 -1.02 -4.29 -5.64
N CYS A 126 -1.21 -4.17 -6.94
CA CYS A 126 -0.20 -4.36 -7.98
C CYS A 126 -0.35 -3.21 -8.99
N THR A 127 0.60 -3.11 -9.91
CA THR A 127 0.56 -2.14 -11.02
C THR A 127 0.83 -2.85 -12.34
N THR A 128 0.23 -2.40 -13.43
CA THR A 128 0.65 -2.82 -14.78
C THR A 128 1.91 -2.09 -15.23
N ASN A 129 2.21 -0.94 -14.62
CA ASN A 129 3.32 -0.07 -14.97
C ASN A 129 4.51 -0.30 -14.03
N VAL A 130 5.48 -1.08 -14.49
CA VAL A 130 6.70 -1.39 -13.71
C VAL A 130 7.49 -0.15 -13.30
N GLU A 131 7.37 0.96 -14.02
CA GLU A 131 8.08 2.22 -13.71
C GLU A 131 7.63 2.82 -12.38
N VAL A 132 6.39 2.56 -11.95
CA VAL A 132 5.88 2.97 -10.62
C VAL A 132 6.75 2.41 -9.49
N LEU A 133 7.35 1.23 -9.68
CA LEU A 133 8.23 0.63 -8.68
C LEU A 133 9.52 1.43 -8.45
N LYS A 134 9.92 2.32 -9.37
CA LYS A 134 11.10 3.20 -9.15
C LYS A 134 10.86 4.23 -8.06
N ASN A 135 9.60 4.55 -7.73
CA ASN A 135 9.27 5.51 -6.68
C ASN A 135 9.64 4.97 -5.30
N GLU A 136 10.18 5.87 -4.47
CA GLU A 136 10.65 5.56 -3.12
C GLU A 136 9.53 5.13 -2.13
N GLN A 137 8.26 5.24 -2.53
CA GLN A 137 7.12 4.78 -1.73
C GLN A 137 6.76 3.32 -1.99
N PHE A 138 7.09 2.75 -3.17
CA PHE A 138 6.73 1.37 -3.52
C PHE A 138 7.88 0.39 -3.37
N LEU A 139 9.01 0.64 -4.07
CA LEU A 139 10.16 -0.26 -4.06
C LEU A 139 11.50 0.46 -4.12
N GLY A 140 11.63 1.46 -4.98
CA GLY A 140 12.83 2.29 -5.10
C GLY A 140 14.00 1.53 -5.72
N ASN A 141 15.17 2.17 -5.69
CA ASN A 141 16.34 1.71 -6.46
C ASN A 141 17.48 1.16 -5.60
N THR A 142 17.37 1.22 -4.27
CA THR A 142 18.44 0.87 -3.32
C THR A 142 17.95 -0.07 -2.20
N GLY A 143 18.88 -0.73 -1.48
CA GLY A 143 18.54 -1.65 -0.40
C GLY A 143 18.12 -3.05 -0.87
N ILE A 144 17.68 -3.89 0.07
CA ILE A 144 17.14 -5.22 -0.22
C ILE A 144 15.71 -5.06 -0.74
N ARG A 145 15.39 -5.67 -1.88
CA ARG A 145 14.15 -5.44 -2.63
C ARG A 145 13.68 -6.73 -3.28
N THR A 146 12.41 -7.07 -3.09
CA THR A 146 11.75 -8.17 -3.81
C THR A 146 10.72 -7.61 -4.79
N ILE A 147 10.77 -8.04 -6.05
CA ILE A 147 9.76 -7.80 -7.08
C ILE A 147 9.01 -9.09 -7.36
N PHE A 148 7.69 -9.03 -7.36
CA PHE A 148 6.85 -10.06 -7.92
C PHE A 148 6.43 -9.66 -9.33
N SER A 149 6.69 -10.53 -10.30
CA SER A 149 6.11 -10.51 -11.64
C SER A 149 5.01 -11.56 -11.67
N ILE A 150 3.77 -11.15 -11.89
CA ILE A 150 2.60 -12.00 -11.64
C ILE A 150 1.77 -12.09 -12.92
N GLU A 151 1.70 -13.26 -13.52
CA GLU A 151 0.74 -13.58 -14.58
C GLU A 151 -0.63 -13.81 -13.90
N CYS A 152 -1.49 -12.78 -13.83
CA CYS A 152 -2.81 -12.88 -13.23
C CYS A 152 -3.90 -13.15 -14.29
N GLN A 153 -4.98 -13.81 -13.87
CA GLN A 153 -6.19 -14.06 -14.64
C GLN A 153 -7.36 -13.18 -14.17
N ASN A 154 -7.41 -12.86 -12.87
CA ASN A 154 -8.55 -12.20 -12.24
C ASN A 154 -8.21 -10.79 -11.70
N GLY A 155 -7.25 -10.10 -12.31
CA GLY A 155 -6.87 -8.75 -11.90
C GLY A 155 -8.02 -7.76 -12.06
N LYS A 156 -8.25 -6.94 -11.03
CA LYS A 156 -9.27 -5.87 -11.03
C LYS A 156 -8.59 -4.53 -11.19
N ALA A 157 -8.72 -3.91 -12.36
CA ALA A 157 -8.24 -2.54 -12.57
C ALA A 157 -9.10 -1.59 -11.73
N ILE A 158 -8.47 -0.81 -10.84
CA ILE A 158 -9.19 0.08 -9.93
C ILE A 158 -8.75 1.54 -10.05
N SER A 159 -7.90 1.91 -11.02
CA SER A 159 -7.39 3.28 -11.15
C SER A 159 -8.50 4.34 -11.09
N ARG A 160 -9.67 4.09 -11.70
CA ARG A 160 -10.81 5.04 -11.69
C ARG A 160 -11.53 5.18 -10.36
N HIS A 161 -11.26 4.27 -9.42
CA HIS A 161 -11.87 4.21 -8.10
C HIS A 161 -10.85 4.39 -6.98
N SER A 162 -9.55 4.34 -7.29
CA SER A 162 -8.46 4.52 -6.33
C SER A 162 -8.31 5.99 -5.94
N TYR A 163 -7.75 6.22 -4.76
CA TYR A 163 -7.30 7.54 -4.30
C TYR A 163 -6.16 8.09 -5.18
N PHE A 164 -5.39 7.21 -5.84
CA PHE A 164 -4.26 7.55 -6.70
C PHE A 164 -4.60 7.37 -8.19
N SER A 165 -5.65 8.03 -8.66
CA SER A 165 -6.33 7.68 -9.91
C SER A 165 -5.48 7.76 -11.20
N ASP A 166 -4.44 8.58 -11.21
CA ASP A 166 -3.73 8.96 -12.44
C ASP A 166 -2.28 8.48 -12.51
N THR A 167 -1.78 7.78 -11.47
CA THR A 167 -0.33 7.60 -11.30
C THR A 167 0.13 6.15 -11.16
N GLU A 168 -0.76 5.23 -10.75
CA GLU A 168 -0.33 3.90 -10.31
C GLU A 168 -0.72 2.75 -11.24
N ASP A 169 -1.63 2.98 -12.19
CA ASP A 169 -2.25 1.90 -12.99
C ASP A 169 -2.62 0.69 -12.13
N GLU A 170 -3.32 0.99 -11.01
CA GLU A 170 -3.48 0.06 -9.90
C GLU A 170 -4.41 -1.11 -10.27
N VAL A 171 -3.92 -2.32 -9.98
CA VAL A 171 -4.65 -3.58 -10.15
C VAL A 171 -4.68 -4.31 -8.82
N ILE A 172 -5.88 -4.66 -8.37
CA ILE A 172 -6.09 -5.48 -7.18
C ILE A 172 -6.18 -6.96 -7.57
N LEU A 173 -5.40 -7.79 -6.87
CA LEU A 173 -5.61 -9.23 -6.82
C LEU A 173 -6.44 -9.56 -5.57
N MET A 174 -7.47 -10.39 -5.77
CA MET A 174 -8.45 -10.74 -4.74
C MET A 174 -7.81 -11.48 -3.56
N PRO A 175 -8.34 -11.33 -2.32
CA PRO A 175 -7.86 -12.12 -1.20
C PRO A 175 -8.12 -13.60 -1.46
N GLY A 176 -7.14 -14.45 -1.12
CA GLY A 176 -7.17 -15.86 -1.44
C GLY A 176 -6.77 -16.19 -2.88
N SER A 177 -6.20 -15.25 -3.64
CA SER A 177 -5.59 -15.57 -4.93
C SER A 177 -4.52 -16.65 -4.76
N TYR A 178 -4.47 -17.61 -5.68
CA TYR A 178 -3.64 -18.80 -5.58
C TYR A 178 -2.63 -18.85 -6.73
N PHE A 179 -1.38 -19.09 -6.40
CA PHE A 179 -0.27 -18.96 -7.34
C PHE A 179 0.64 -20.17 -7.31
N GLU A 180 1.25 -20.46 -8.46
CA GLU A 180 2.43 -21.30 -8.58
C GLU A 180 3.66 -20.42 -8.82
N VAL A 181 4.76 -20.72 -8.13
CA VAL A 181 6.05 -20.08 -8.41
C VAL A 181 6.67 -20.70 -9.66
N ILE A 182 6.78 -19.93 -10.73
CA ILE A 182 7.30 -20.42 -12.01
C ILE A 182 8.79 -20.14 -12.18
N GLY A 183 9.34 -19.14 -11.48
CA GLY A 183 10.74 -18.76 -11.60
C GLY A 183 11.21 -17.79 -10.53
N GLN A 184 12.53 -17.69 -10.40
CA GLN A 184 13.21 -16.68 -9.58
C GLN A 184 14.47 -16.20 -10.30
N LEU A 185 14.83 -14.94 -10.09
CA LEU A 185 16.02 -14.33 -10.66
C LEU A 185 16.58 -13.28 -9.69
N ASN A 186 17.90 -13.24 -9.50
CA ASN A 186 18.57 -12.23 -8.68
C ASN A 186 19.49 -11.40 -9.58
N PRO A 187 18.94 -10.42 -10.34
CA PRO A 187 19.68 -9.76 -11.42
C PRO A 187 20.74 -8.77 -10.92
N ALA A 188 20.65 -8.33 -9.67
CA ALA A 188 21.58 -7.41 -9.04
C ALA A 188 21.68 -7.68 -7.54
N ALA A 189 22.74 -7.19 -6.90
CA ALA A 189 22.90 -7.28 -5.46
C ALA A 189 21.72 -6.63 -4.73
N GLY A 190 21.09 -7.37 -3.82
CA GLY A 190 19.92 -6.91 -3.07
C GLY A 190 18.62 -6.85 -3.87
N LEU A 191 18.59 -7.24 -5.15
CA LEU A 191 17.37 -7.30 -5.95
C LEU A 191 16.98 -8.75 -6.26
N TYR A 192 15.79 -9.13 -5.82
CA TYR A 192 15.21 -10.46 -5.97
C TYR A 192 13.93 -10.36 -6.79
N VAL A 193 13.81 -11.15 -7.85
CA VAL A 193 12.63 -11.18 -8.72
C VAL A 193 12.00 -12.57 -8.62
N ILE A 194 10.73 -12.62 -8.27
CA ILE A 194 9.95 -13.86 -8.13
C ILE A 194 8.83 -13.82 -9.17
N GLN A 195 8.75 -14.85 -10.01
CA GLN A 195 7.70 -14.99 -11.01
C GLN A 195 6.60 -15.91 -10.50
N LEU A 196 5.36 -15.43 -10.55
CA LEU A 196 4.16 -16.14 -10.14
C LEU A 196 3.20 -16.28 -11.31
N ARG A 197 2.48 -17.40 -11.35
CA ARG A 197 1.33 -17.59 -12.23
C ARG A 197 0.10 -17.87 -11.40
N GLU A 198 -0.97 -17.11 -11.62
CA GLU A 198 -2.26 -17.37 -10.99
C GLU A 198 -2.84 -18.68 -11.54
N ILE A 199 -3.23 -19.56 -10.62
CA ILE A 199 -3.81 -20.87 -10.90
C ILE A 199 -5.08 -21.04 -10.07
N ASN A 200 -5.96 -21.95 -10.50
CA ASN A 200 -7.14 -22.27 -9.72
C ASN A 200 -6.74 -23.00 -8.43
N PRO A 201 -7.29 -22.61 -7.26
CA PRO A 201 -7.07 -23.34 -6.03
C PRO A 201 -7.79 -24.70 -6.09
N PRO A 202 -7.32 -25.71 -5.33
CA PRO A 202 -7.96 -27.03 -5.27
C PRO A 202 -9.38 -26.98 -4.67
N PHE A 203 -9.70 -25.93 -3.92
CA PHE A 203 -11.02 -25.66 -3.35
C PHE A 203 -11.24 -24.14 -3.26
N PRO A 204 -12.50 -23.66 -3.23
CA PRO A 204 -12.78 -22.23 -3.08
C PRO A 204 -12.22 -21.68 -1.75
N LEU A 205 -11.26 -20.75 -1.85
CA LEU A 205 -10.61 -20.14 -0.69
C LEU A 205 -11.42 -18.98 -0.09
N VAL A 206 -12.05 -18.19 -0.95
CA VAL A 206 -12.98 -17.12 -0.58
C VAL A 206 -14.25 -17.31 -1.41
N LYS A 207 -15.40 -17.39 -0.75
CA LYS A 207 -16.68 -17.49 -1.44
C LYS A 207 -17.04 -16.12 -2.03
N PRO A 208 -17.55 -16.06 -3.27
CA PRO A 208 -18.06 -14.81 -3.82
C PRO A 208 -19.10 -14.18 -2.89
N PRO A 209 -19.18 -12.85 -2.83
CA PRO A 209 -20.14 -12.17 -1.98
C PRO A 209 -21.58 -12.31 -2.49
N PHE A 210 -21.83 -12.77 -3.72
CA PHE A 210 -23.17 -12.96 -4.25
C PHE A 210 -23.62 -14.41 -4.13
N ASP A 211 -24.88 -14.61 -3.75
CA ASP A 211 -25.57 -15.86 -4.06
C ASP A 211 -25.74 -15.89 -5.59
N LYS A 212 -25.18 -16.90 -6.26
CA LYS A 212 -25.30 -17.03 -7.73
C LYS A 212 -26.78 -16.93 -8.13
N PRO A 213 -27.16 -16.10 -9.10
CA PRO A 213 -28.27 -16.47 -9.97
C PRO A 213 -27.84 -17.73 -10.74
N ALA A 214 -28.64 -18.78 -10.68
CA ALA A 214 -28.41 -19.98 -11.47
C ALA A 214 -28.51 -19.63 -12.96
N ALA A 215 -27.37 -19.61 -13.67
CA ALA A 215 -27.34 -19.79 -15.12
C ALA A 215 -25.95 -20.25 -15.57
N SER A 216 -25.88 -21.54 -15.88
CA SER A 216 -24.91 -22.13 -16.78
C SER A 216 -25.01 -21.49 -18.17
N ILE A 217 -23.88 -21.09 -18.75
CA ILE A 217 -23.72 -21.07 -20.20
C ILE A 217 -22.60 -22.06 -20.52
N PRO A 218 -22.90 -23.20 -21.19
CA PRO A 218 -21.87 -24.09 -21.68
C PRO A 218 -21.30 -23.52 -22.98
N THR A 219 -19.99 -23.30 -23.06
CA THR A 219 -19.32 -23.04 -24.34
C THR A 219 -18.68 -24.32 -24.85
N GLU A 220 -19.09 -24.64 -26.08
CA GLU A 220 -18.75 -25.81 -26.88
C GLU A 220 -17.25 -26.04 -27.06
N LYS A 221 -16.90 -27.33 -27.18
CA LYS A 221 -15.63 -27.77 -27.74
C LYS A 221 -15.54 -27.34 -29.20
N VAL A 222 -14.69 -26.37 -29.51
CA VAL A 222 -14.31 -26.07 -30.89
C VAL A 222 -13.37 -27.18 -31.40
N ALA A 223 -13.75 -27.83 -32.50
CA ALA A 223 -12.94 -28.84 -33.17
C ALA A 223 -11.70 -28.22 -33.86
N PRO A 224 -10.58 -28.95 -34.02
CA PRO A 224 -9.38 -28.40 -34.65
C PRO A 224 -9.55 -28.26 -36.16
N LEU A 225 -9.25 -27.08 -36.70
CA LEU A 225 -9.13 -26.85 -38.14
C LEU A 225 -7.91 -27.60 -38.70
N LYS A 226 -8.13 -28.35 -39.79
CA LYS A 226 -7.11 -29.10 -40.52
C LYS A 226 -6.17 -28.15 -41.28
N THR A 227 -4.90 -28.54 -41.29
CA THR A 227 -3.78 -27.95 -42.04
C THR A 227 -3.98 -28.00 -43.55
N ALA A 228 -3.62 -26.93 -44.25
CA ALA A 228 -3.19 -26.99 -45.65
C ALA A 228 -2.06 -25.98 -45.88
N ASN A 229 -1.00 -26.45 -46.54
CA ASN A 229 0.18 -25.74 -47.02
C ASN A 229 0.52 -26.38 -48.39
N PRO A 230 1.38 -25.82 -49.27
CA PRO A 230 1.56 -24.45 -49.76
C PRO A 230 1.51 -24.40 -51.33
N SER A 231 1.87 -23.25 -51.92
CA SER A 231 2.27 -22.99 -53.33
C SER A 231 1.26 -22.38 -54.30
N ALA A 232 1.43 -21.08 -54.54
CA ALA A 232 1.56 -20.52 -55.89
C ALA A 232 2.35 -19.19 -55.81
N ALA A 233 3.35 -19.04 -56.67
CA ALA A 233 4.35 -17.96 -56.69
C ALA A 233 4.09 -16.94 -57.82
N ILE A 234 5.02 -15.96 -57.94
CA ILE A 234 5.32 -15.02 -59.06
C ILE A 234 4.71 -13.60 -58.86
N SER A 235 5.39 -12.44 -58.95
CA SER A 235 6.78 -12.03 -59.27
C SER A 235 7.00 -10.51 -58.97
N ILE A 236 8.17 -10.18 -58.39
CA ILE A 236 9.14 -9.06 -58.62
C ILE A 236 8.76 -7.99 -59.69
N SER A 237 8.93 -6.64 -59.57
CA SER A 237 10.14 -5.80 -59.30
C SER A 237 9.82 -4.27 -59.47
N PRO A 238 10.75 -3.25 -59.53
CA PRO A 238 10.83 -2.13 -58.57
C PRO A 238 10.80 -0.66 -59.14
N SER A 239 10.68 0.31 -58.20
CA SER A 239 11.05 1.77 -58.12
C SER A 239 11.19 2.69 -59.36
N PRO A 240 11.00 4.03 -59.20
CA PRO A 240 12.19 4.88 -59.00
C PRO A 240 12.04 6.10 -58.07
N VAL A 241 13.21 6.56 -57.62
CA VAL A 241 13.54 7.80 -56.90
C VAL A 241 13.69 8.97 -57.89
N GLN A 242 13.28 10.19 -57.51
CA GLN A 242 13.91 11.43 -58.03
C GLN A 242 14.06 12.52 -56.96
N LYS A 243 15.22 13.19 -57.04
CA LYS A 243 15.77 14.29 -56.22
C LYS A 243 15.60 15.64 -56.94
N SER A 244 15.53 16.76 -56.20
CA SER A 244 16.22 18.05 -56.44
C SER A 244 15.66 19.13 -55.48
N SER A 245 16.40 19.66 -54.49
CA SER A 245 17.27 20.89 -54.50
C SER A 245 16.49 22.18 -54.87
N THR A 246 16.51 23.32 -54.15
CA THR A 246 17.64 24.17 -53.67
C THR A 246 17.11 25.38 -52.85
N GLN A 247 17.95 25.89 -51.90
CA GLN A 247 18.16 27.31 -51.43
C GLN A 247 16.93 28.16 -50.97
N GLY A 248 16.90 28.98 -49.92
CA GLY A 248 17.86 29.53 -48.96
C GLY A 248 17.42 30.97 -48.61
N SER A 249 17.12 31.31 -47.35
CA SER A 249 17.16 32.68 -46.76
C SER A 249 16.45 32.78 -45.40
N SER A 250 17.12 33.33 -44.38
CA SER A 250 16.50 33.84 -43.14
C SER A 250 15.68 35.11 -43.39
N PRO A 251 14.73 35.46 -42.48
CA PRO A 251 15.07 36.52 -41.51
C PRO A 251 14.50 36.30 -40.09
N ARG A 252 14.88 37.24 -39.22
CA ARG A 252 14.77 37.33 -37.75
C ARG A 252 13.51 38.12 -37.32
N ILE A 253 13.21 38.13 -35.99
CA ILE A 253 12.25 38.98 -35.21
C ILE A 253 10.87 38.30 -35.02
N SER A 254 10.18 38.21 -33.86
CA SER A 254 10.29 38.79 -32.50
C SER A 254 9.68 37.84 -31.45
N SER A 255 10.17 37.98 -30.22
CA SER A 255 9.60 37.47 -28.96
C SER A 255 8.30 38.19 -28.56
N ALA A 256 7.30 37.43 -28.10
CA ALA A 256 6.19 37.94 -27.29
C ALA A 256 5.82 36.95 -26.18
N THR A 257 5.73 37.49 -24.97
CA THR A 257 5.50 36.89 -23.64
C THR A 257 4.01 36.62 -23.38
N ILE A 258 3.71 35.84 -22.31
CA ILE A 258 2.48 35.71 -21.46
C ILE A 258 1.97 34.24 -21.45
N ALA A 259 1.66 33.55 -20.34
CA ALA A 259 1.74 33.80 -18.90
C ALA A 259 1.74 32.46 -18.12
N LYS A 260 2.31 32.47 -16.91
CA LYS A 260 2.23 31.41 -15.88
C LYS A 260 0.94 31.54 -15.05
N PRO A 261 0.32 30.44 -14.59
CA PRO A 261 -0.64 30.48 -13.49
C PRO A 261 0.02 30.34 -12.11
N LEU A 262 -0.24 31.39 -11.33
CA LEU A 262 -0.30 31.64 -9.88
C LEU A 262 -0.09 30.50 -8.86
N ALA A 263 0.71 30.82 -7.84
CA ALA A 263 0.84 30.12 -6.56
C ALA A 263 -0.24 30.58 -5.55
N PRO A 264 -0.66 29.74 -4.57
CA PRO A 264 -1.58 30.17 -3.53
C PRO A 264 -0.88 30.94 -2.40
N ASN A 265 -1.52 32.04 -2.00
CA ASN A 265 -1.10 33.01 -1.00
C ASN A 265 -0.86 32.43 0.40
N SER A 266 0.23 32.89 0.99
CA SER A 266 0.50 32.93 2.43
C SER A 266 -0.39 33.95 3.14
N TYR A 267 -1.08 33.54 4.20
CA TYR A 267 -1.64 34.46 5.19
C TYR A 267 -1.25 34.00 6.58
N VAL A 268 -0.61 34.90 7.33
CA VAL A 268 -0.16 34.74 8.71
C VAL A 268 -0.84 35.83 9.54
N PRO A 269 -1.52 35.52 10.66
CA PRO A 269 -1.78 36.49 11.70
C PRO A 269 -0.73 36.38 12.80
N LYS A 270 -0.08 37.52 13.10
CA LYS A 270 0.69 37.76 14.34
C LYS A 270 -0.29 38.02 15.49
N VAL A 271 -0.05 37.46 16.68
CA VAL A 271 -0.36 38.13 17.95
C VAL A 271 0.71 37.78 18.98
N GLU A 272 1.16 38.82 19.69
CA GLU A 272 2.23 38.87 20.69
C GLU A 272 1.91 38.17 22.02
N THR A 273 2.98 37.72 22.66
CA THR A 273 3.08 37.22 24.04
C THR A 273 2.87 38.31 25.11
N GLN A 274 2.07 38.00 26.13
CA GLN A 274 2.33 38.44 27.52
C GLN A 274 1.94 37.33 28.50
N ALA A 275 2.80 37.11 29.50
CA ALA A 275 2.62 36.15 30.59
C ALA A 275 2.17 36.88 31.86
N VAL A 276 1.17 36.37 32.60
CA VAL A 276 1.09 36.43 34.08
C VAL A 276 0.17 35.27 34.58
N SER A 277 0.60 34.69 35.70
CA SER A 277 0.01 33.68 36.58
C SER A 277 -1.42 33.92 37.10
N GLN A 278 -2.22 32.85 37.28
CA GLN A 278 -2.79 32.35 38.55
C GLN A 278 -3.95 31.36 38.28
N ALA A 279 -4.10 30.40 39.19
CA ALA A 279 -5.01 29.26 39.12
C ALA A 279 -6.49 29.62 39.28
N THR A 280 -7.39 28.90 38.58
CA THR A 280 -8.67 28.36 39.09
C THR A 280 -9.24 27.30 38.14
N SER A 281 -10.03 26.41 38.72
CA SER A 281 -10.72 25.22 38.18
C SER A 281 -11.72 25.47 37.04
N ASP A 282 -11.75 24.61 36.02
CA ASP A 282 -12.85 23.65 35.78
C ASP A 282 -12.73 22.83 34.47
N SER A 283 -13.00 21.53 34.61
CA SER A 283 -13.63 20.58 33.67
C SER A 283 -13.54 20.78 32.13
N SER A 284 -12.81 19.88 31.45
CA SER A 284 -13.31 18.94 30.41
C SER A 284 -12.25 18.58 29.34
N ALA A 285 -12.35 17.34 28.84
CA ALA A 285 -11.71 16.78 27.64
C ALA A 285 -10.19 16.53 27.63
N THR A 286 -9.80 15.25 27.77
CA THR A 286 -8.95 14.50 26.81
C THR A 286 -8.71 13.07 27.34
N LYS A 287 -9.51 12.10 26.89
CA LYS A 287 -9.15 10.68 27.02
C LYS A 287 -8.29 10.31 25.80
N LYS A 288 -6.98 10.19 26.02
CA LYS A 288 -6.03 9.58 25.07
C LYS A 288 -6.43 8.11 24.86
N LEU A 289 -6.53 7.69 23.60
CA LEU A 289 -6.84 6.32 23.20
C LEU A 289 -5.53 5.53 23.09
N ASP A 290 -5.21 4.75 24.12
CA ASP A 290 -4.16 3.73 24.11
C ASP A 290 -4.75 2.38 23.71
N VAL A 291 -4.41 1.86 22.53
CA VAL A 291 -4.40 0.40 22.33
C VAL A 291 -2.96 -0.01 22.03
N PRO A 292 -2.21 -0.49 23.04
CA PRO A 292 -0.80 -0.80 22.89
C PRO A 292 -0.61 -2.14 22.17
N TYR A 293 0.07 -2.13 21.01
CA TYR A 293 0.60 -3.35 20.41
C TYR A 293 1.47 -4.07 21.43
N THR A 294 1.11 -5.32 21.74
CA THR A 294 1.82 -6.19 22.67
C THR A 294 2.26 -7.45 21.92
N SER A 295 3.53 -7.86 22.07
CA SER A 295 4.01 -9.08 21.42
C SER A 295 3.34 -10.33 22.01
N PRO A 296 3.23 -11.44 21.25
CA PRO A 296 2.61 -12.68 21.72
C PRO A 296 3.27 -13.29 22.97
N ASN A 297 4.54 -12.98 23.21
CA ASN A 297 5.30 -13.41 24.39
C ASN A 297 5.22 -12.40 25.56
N GLY A 298 4.44 -11.32 25.43
CA GLY A 298 4.23 -10.29 26.47
C GLY A 298 5.44 -9.40 26.77
N LYS A 299 6.59 -9.63 26.13
CA LYS A 299 7.83 -8.90 26.42
C LYS A 299 7.84 -7.49 25.87
N PHE A 300 7.16 -7.23 24.78
CA PHE A 300 7.19 -5.95 24.09
C PHE A 300 5.83 -5.26 24.16
N LYS A 301 5.83 -3.96 24.47
CA LYS A 301 4.63 -3.12 24.54
C LYS A 301 4.89 -1.74 23.97
N VAL A 302 4.04 -1.27 23.07
CA VAL A 302 4.05 0.14 22.62
C VAL A 302 3.37 1.00 23.67
N ALA A 303 4.09 1.94 24.26
CA ALA A 303 3.58 2.80 25.33
C ALA A 303 3.05 4.15 24.82
N ALA A 304 3.65 4.70 23.77
CA ALA A 304 3.11 5.83 23.03
C ALA A 304 3.66 5.85 21.60
N CYS A 305 2.88 6.30 20.64
CA CYS A 305 3.27 6.27 19.23
C CYS A 305 2.59 7.43 18.48
N ASP A 306 3.37 8.17 17.70
CA ASP A 306 2.92 9.13 16.70
C ASP A 306 3.76 8.90 15.45
N MET A 307 3.39 7.87 14.68
CA MET A 307 3.95 7.50 13.37
C MET A 307 3.01 6.53 12.64
N SER A 308 3.24 6.31 11.34
CA SER A 308 2.49 5.31 10.59
C SER A 308 2.79 3.89 11.09
N LEU A 309 1.83 2.96 11.02
CA LEU A 309 2.09 1.57 11.45
C LEU A 309 3.19 0.88 10.63
N TYR A 310 3.37 1.24 9.35
CA TYR A 310 4.49 0.76 8.55
C TYR A 310 5.84 1.16 9.18
N LEU A 311 5.99 2.46 9.48
CA LEU A 311 7.20 2.97 10.11
C LEU A 311 7.35 2.39 11.51
N GLN A 312 6.26 2.25 12.25
CA GLN A 312 6.26 1.63 13.57
C GLN A 312 6.75 0.18 13.51
N GLU A 313 6.17 -0.69 12.68
CA GLU A 313 6.60 -2.09 12.55
C GLU A 313 8.05 -2.18 12.10
N ARG A 314 8.49 -1.28 11.22
CA ARG A 314 9.89 -1.23 10.78
C ARG A 314 10.82 -0.86 11.93
N ILE A 315 10.51 0.19 12.69
CA ILE A 315 11.32 0.61 13.84
C ILE A 315 11.30 -0.47 14.94
N ILE A 316 10.16 -1.13 15.17
CA ILE A 316 10.07 -2.28 16.10
C ILE A 316 11.01 -3.41 15.67
N SER A 317 11.07 -3.70 14.36
CA SER A 317 11.98 -4.73 13.82
C SER A 317 13.46 -4.38 13.97
N ILE A 318 13.80 -3.11 14.22
CA ILE A 318 15.15 -2.64 14.56
C ILE A 318 15.38 -2.71 16.08
N ILE A 319 14.40 -2.28 16.88
CA ILE A 319 14.50 -2.21 18.34
C ILE A 319 14.65 -3.61 18.94
N ILE A 320 13.79 -4.56 18.57
CA ILE A 320 13.76 -5.89 19.21
C ILE A 320 15.14 -6.59 19.11
N PRO A 321 15.74 -6.76 17.92
CA PRO A 321 17.05 -7.41 17.81
C PRO A 321 18.16 -6.63 18.53
N ALA A 322 18.11 -5.30 18.53
CA ALA A 322 19.13 -4.48 19.18
C ALA A 322 19.12 -4.63 20.71
N ILE A 323 17.95 -4.84 21.31
CA ILE A 323 17.79 -5.12 22.74
C ILE A 323 18.14 -6.59 23.04
N GLU A 324 17.68 -7.54 22.23
CA GLU A 324 17.94 -8.98 22.40
C GLU A 324 19.43 -9.34 22.25
N GLN A 325 20.18 -8.59 21.44
CA GLN A 325 21.64 -8.71 21.35
C GLN A 325 22.33 -8.35 22.68
N GLY A 326 21.65 -7.61 23.57
CA GLY A 326 22.15 -7.22 24.88
C GLY A 326 23.29 -6.20 24.86
N GLY A 327 23.90 -5.96 26.02
CA GLY A 327 24.96 -4.97 26.22
C GLY A 327 24.51 -3.77 27.05
N LYS A 328 25.36 -2.75 27.14
CA LYS A 328 25.06 -1.51 27.89
C LYS A 328 23.97 -0.70 27.17
N GLU A 329 23.15 0.06 27.89
CA GLU A 329 22.04 0.82 27.28
C GLU A 329 22.53 1.80 26.21
N THR A 330 23.70 2.40 26.42
CA THR A 330 24.36 3.25 25.43
C THR A 330 24.66 2.52 24.13
N SER A 331 25.10 1.26 24.20
CA SER A 331 25.38 0.44 23.01
C SER A 331 24.10 0.05 22.28
N MET A 332 23.03 -0.26 23.02
CA MET A 332 21.71 -0.54 22.46
C MET A 332 21.15 0.69 21.74
N ALA A 333 21.14 1.85 22.41
CA ALA A 333 20.66 3.11 21.84
C ALA A 333 21.45 3.52 20.59
N GLN A 334 22.78 3.36 20.61
CA GLN A 334 23.62 3.65 19.46
C GLN A 334 23.29 2.76 18.26
N ARG A 335 23.11 1.44 18.45
CA ARG A 335 22.72 0.52 17.36
C ARG A 335 21.38 0.88 16.75
N ILE A 336 20.39 1.18 17.59
CA ILE A 336 19.05 1.59 17.14
C ILE A 336 19.16 2.89 16.34
N LYS A 337 19.78 3.93 16.91
CA LYS A 337 19.98 5.22 16.24
C LYS A 337 20.70 5.07 14.90
N THR A 338 21.83 4.36 14.86
CA THR A 338 22.61 4.17 13.62
C THR A 338 21.79 3.45 12.55
N SER A 339 21.02 2.43 12.93
CA SER A 339 20.15 1.71 11.98
C SER A 339 19.05 2.62 11.45
N LEU A 340 18.42 3.42 12.31
CA LEU A 340 17.37 4.37 11.91
C LEU A 340 17.89 5.49 11.02
N ASP A 341 19.05 6.07 11.33
CA ASP A 341 19.69 7.08 10.50
C ASP A 341 20.05 6.52 9.12
N THR A 342 20.46 5.25 9.06
CA THR A 342 20.80 4.56 7.82
C THR A 342 19.56 4.23 6.98
N GLU A 343 18.51 3.69 7.60
CA GLU A 343 17.31 3.21 6.90
C GLU A 343 16.27 4.32 6.62
N HIS A 344 16.18 5.33 7.48
CA HIS A 344 15.08 6.30 7.48
C HIS A 344 15.54 7.76 7.41
N LYS A 345 16.77 7.97 6.93
CA LYS A 345 17.48 9.26 6.82
C LYS A 345 17.72 9.92 8.19
N PRO A 346 18.89 10.54 8.42
CA PRO A 346 19.14 11.33 9.63
C PRO A 346 18.13 12.50 9.79
N THR A 347 17.93 13.06 10.99
CA THR A 347 18.55 12.80 12.29
C THR A 347 17.57 12.17 13.28
N TRP A 348 17.70 10.86 13.50
CA TRP A 348 16.99 10.14 14.56
C TRP A 348 17.74 10.24 15.87
N HIS A 349 16.97 10.20 16.96
CA HIS A 349 17.44 10.16 18.33
C HIS A 349 16.84 8.94 19.02
N CYS A 350 17.61 8.35 19.94
CA CYS A 350 17.20 7.17 20.68
C CYS A 350 17.70 7.26 22.13
N ILE A 351 16.83 6.92 23.08
CA ILE A 351 17.15 6.70 24.48
C ILE A 351 16.73 5.26 24.82
N VAL A 352 17.61 4.54 25.51
CA VAL A 352 17.32 3.22 26.11
C VAL A 352 17.67 3.31 27.58
N GLY A 353 16.83 2.77 28.45
CA GLY A 353 17.09 2.75 29.90
C GLY A 353 16.01 2.00 30.66
N GLU A 354 16.35 1.48 31.85
CA GLU A 354 15.35 0.87 32.75
C GLU A 354 14.42 1.94 33.37
N ASN A 355 14.93 3.15 33.58
CA ASN A 355 14.16 4.29 34.09
C ASN A 355 14.70 5.59 33.51
N PHE A 356 13.85 6.41 32.90
CA PHE A 356 14.20 7.77 32.50
C PHE A 356 12.96 8.66 32.41
N GLY A 357 13.17 9.97 32.54
CA GLY A 357 12.18 10.98 32.19
C GLY A 357 12.60 11.71 30.92
N SER A 358 11.64 12.05 30.06
CA SER A 358 11.90 12.77 28.81
C SER A 358 10.85 13.84 28.56
N ARG A 359 11.27 15.04 28.15
CA ARG A 359 10.39 16.07 27.62
C ARG A 359 10.95 16.53 26.29
N ILE A 360 10.27 16.16 25.21
CA ILE A 360 10.69 16.42 23.83
C ILE A 360 9.52 16.93 23.00
N THR A 361 9.85 17.66 21.93
CA THR A 361 8.89 18.11 20.91
C THR A 361 9.33 17.52 19.56
N PRO A 362 8.95 16.27 19.25
CA PRO A 362 9.39 15.59 18.04
C PRO A 362 8.68 16.11 16.80
N TYR A 363 9.21 15.79 15.62
CA TYR A 363 8.44 15.94 14.39
C TYR A 363 7.22 15.02 14.39
N LYS A 364 6.06 15.58 13.99
CA LYS A 364 4.79 14.86 13.90
C LYS A 364 4.95 13.65 12.99
N GLY A 365 4.49 12.48 13.43
CA GLY A 365 4.59 11.23 12.67
C GLY A 365 5.95 10.51 12.76
N TYR A 366 6.86 10.93 13.64
CA TYR A 366 8.17 10.31 13.85
C TYR A 366 8.51 10.07 15.32
N PHE A 367 7.54 9.67 16.15
CA PHE A 367 7.75 9.41 17.58
C PHE A 367 7.27 8.01 17.99
N LEU A 368 8.11 7.28 18.72
CA LEU A 368 7.79 5.96 19.26
C LEU A 368 8.39 5.77 20.65
N TYR A 369 7.55 5.36 21.59
CA TYR A 369 7.92 4.98 22.94
C TYR A 369 7.44 3.56 23.22
N VAL A 370 8.36 2.66 23.57
CA VAL A 370 8.09 1.24 23.76
C VAL A 370 8.76 0.72 25.03
N ALA A 371 8.20 -0.33 25.60
CA ALA A 371 8.80 -1.13 26.66
C ALA A 371 9.15 -2.51 26.09
N TYR A 372 10.36 -2.99 26.37
CA TYR A 372 10.81 -4.35 26.12
C TYR A 372 11.38 -4.91 27.43
N ASP A 373 10.66 -5.86 28.05
CA ASP A 373 11.01 -6.46 29.34
C ASP A 373 11.24 -5.36 30.41
N LYS A 374 12.46 -5.24 30.95
CA LYS A 374 12.85 -4.18 31.90
C LYS A 374 13.28 -2.86 31.25
N TYR A 375 13.44 -2.82 29.94
CA TYR A 375 13.93 -1.65 29.22
C TYR A 375 12.80 -0.81 28.66
N HIS A 376 12.94 0.50 28.78
CA HIS A 376 12.18 1.48 28.04
C HIS A 376 13.03 2.01 26.89
N VAL A 377 12.41 2.21 25.73
CA VAL A 377 13.05 2.71 24.51
C VAL A 377 12.22 3.85 23.94
N LEU A 378 12.84 5.02 23.80
CA LEU A 378 12.25 6.19 23.19
C LEU A 378 13.01 6.54 21.91
N VAL A 379 12.30 6.64 20.81
CA VAL A 379 12.85 6.98 19.49
C VAL A 379 12.06 8.15 18.91
N TRP A 380 12.78 9.16 18.41
CA TRP A 380 12.14 10.27 17.73
C TRP A 380 13.01 10.92 16.66
N LYS A 381 12.40 11.67 15.75
CA LYS A 381 13.10 12.56 14.82
C LYS A 381 12.93 14.02 15.25
N SER A 382 14.02 14.77 15.20
CA SER A 382 14.06 16.23 15.41
C SER A 382 15.23 16.82 14.62
N GLY A 383 15.13 18.09 14.24
CA GLY A 383 16.20 18.79 13.51
C GLY A 383 15.64 19.67 12.42
#